data_AF-A0A7V3HUG6-F1
#
_entry.id   AF-A0A7V3HUG6-F1
#
_cell.length_a   1.000
_cell.length_b   1.000
_cell.length_c   1.000
_cell.angle_alpha   90.00
_cell.angle_beta   90.00
_cell.angle_gamma   90.00
#
_symmetry.space_group_name_H-M   'P 1'
#
loop_
_entity.id
_entity.type
_entity.pdbx_description
1 polymer ?
#
loop_
_entity_poly.entity_id
_entity_poly.type
_entity_poly.pdbx_seq_one_letter_code
_entity_poly.pdbx_strand_id
1 'polypeptide(L)'
;HDIRDFVLSGVNLTEEGKKRMEEISLKLSELSNSFSQNLLDATNAYELTIEDKKDVEGMPQSDINAAKEEVDGKTVYKFTLQIPSYLAYMTYGPNREYRKELSKAYSTRAPQNAAVIDQILALKNEKAKLLGFNSYAQYALETRDANSEEDVITFLNELADAALPQAKNELAELKAFAERTDGITDLAGYDVGYYSEKLKKEKFDFDDTMTKPYFVQEKVLNGLLDIVSELFGVTFKPADVPTWHTCVKPFDIFEEGNLSGRIYFDLEARKEKRGGAWMNDWETHYIDSEGKTHLASAFVVCNFSPTTETTPSLLRHDDVVTLFHEMGHAIHHLFGKCKERSVSGINGVAWDVVEFPSQFLENFAYEAAILKRFGFHYETNEPISEALMAKIKETKNYQAALAILRQVEFSLFDFQLHQDLYQGEEVQALLDSIREKTSLLPAPKYNKFQHGFAHIFAGGYAAGYYSYKWAEVLSADAFFSCLDETSGFDKEAAKGYKEYILANGGAKEMSELYQEWLGRKTDVKSLIKLYEID
;
A
#
# COMPACT_ATOMS: atom_id res chain seq x y z
N HIS A 1 3.76 -22.09 14.94
CA HIS A 1 2.82 -21.87 13.82
C HIS A 1 1.77 -22.98 13.75
N ASP A 2 2.09 -24.18 13.26
CA ASP A 2 1.07 -25.24 13.01
C ASP A 2 0.13 -25.54 14.20
N ILE A 3 0.66 -25.78 15.41
CA ILE A 3 -0.18 -26.05 16.60
C ILE A 3 -1.15 -24.90 16.87
N ARG A 4 -0.66 -23.66 16.82
CA ARG A 4 -1.50 -22.45 16.99
C ARG A 4 -2.59 -22.44 15.91
N ASP A 5 -2.24 -22.63 14.65
CA ASP A 5 -3.20 -22.55 13.54
C ASP A 5 -4.25 -23.67 13.60
N PHE A 6 -3.86 -24.87 14.06
CA PHE A 6 -4.81 -25.95 14.40
C PHE A 6 -5.76 -25.54 15.53
N VAL A 7 -5.24 -24.90 16.59
CA VAL A 7 -6.09 -24.37 17.69
C VAL A 7 -7.04 -23.30 17.18
N LEU A 8 -6.55 -22.34 16.38
CA LEU A 8 -7.34 -21.25 15.80
C LEU A 8 -8.34 -21.71 14.74
N SER A 9 -8.14 -22.90 14.15
CA SER A 9 -9.15 -23.55 13.29
C SER A 9 -10.22 -24.31 14.09
N GLY A 10 -10.12 -24.35 15.42
CA GLY A 10 -11.11 -24.94 16.30
C GLY A 10 -10.93 -26.43 16.55
N VAL A 11 -9.72 -26.98 16.41
CA VAL A 11 -9.46 -28.43 16.62
C VAL A 11 -9.89 -28.91 18.03
N ASN A 12 -9.80 -28.02 19.03
CA ASN A 12 -10.14 -28.28 20.42
C ASN A 12 -11.64 -28.12 20.75
N LEU A 13 -12.46 -27.70 19.78
CA LEU A 13 -13.89 -27.52 20.00
C LEU A 13 -14.62 -28.88 20.11
N THR A 14 -15.78 -28.88 20.76
CA THR A 14 -16.71 -30.01 20.70
C THR A 14 -17.21 -30.21 19.26
N GLU A 15 -17.79 -31.36 18.94
CA GLU A 15 -18.36 -31.59 17.60
C GLU A 15 -19.42 -30.55 17.20
N GLU A 16 -20.22 -30.09 18.17
CA GLU A 16 -21.17 -28.98 17.98
C GLU A 16 -20.44 -27.66 17.69
N GLY A 17 -19.37 -27.36 18.42
CA GLY A 17 -18.54 -26.17 18.20
C GLY A 17 -17.83 -26.18 16.85
N LYS A 18 -17.29 -27.33 16.42
CA LYS A 18 -16.68 -27.50 15.09
C LYS A 18 -17.69 -27.27 13.97
N LYS A 19 -18.88 -27.87 14.09
CA LYS A 19 -19.97 -27.66 13.12
C LYS A 19 -20.36 -26.17 13.05
N ARG A 20 -20.48 -25.51 14.21
CA ARG A 20 -20.79 -24.07 14.24
C ARG A 20 -19.66 -23.23 13.63
N MET A 21 -18.41 -23.58 13.87
CA MET A 21 -17.25 -22.91 13.28
C MET A 21 -17.21 -23.07 11.75
N GLU A 22 -17.59 -24.24 11.22
CA GLU A 22 -17.74 -24.47 9.78
C GLU A 22 -18.83 -23.57 9.19
N GLU A 23 -20.02 -23.53 9.80
CA GLU A 23 -21.14 -22.68 9.38
C GLU A 23 -20.75 -21.19 9.37
N ILE A 24 -20.07 -20.72 10.42
CA ILE A 24 -19.58 -19.34 10.53
C ILE A 24 -18.57 -19.04 9.41
N SER A 25 -17.63 -19.95 9.16
CA SER A 25 -16.58 -19.75 8.16
C SER A 25 -17.14 -19.66 6.73
N LEU A 26 -18.07 -20.57 6.40
CA LEU A 26 -18.80 -20.53 5.13
C LEU A 26 -19.58 -19.22 4.99
N LYS A 27 -20.30 -18.81 6.03
CA LYS A 27 -21.11 -17.60 5.98
C LYS A 27 -20.27 -16.32 5.86
N LEU A 28 -19.14 -16.24 6.57
CA LEU A 28 -18.20 -15.13 6.43
C LEU A 28 -17.66 -15.04 5.00
N SER A 29 -17.32 -16.17 4.37
CA SER A 29 -16.86 -16.18 2.97
C SER A 29 -17.94 -15.67 2.00
N GLU A 30 -19.18 -16.13 2.16
CA GLU A 30 -20.33 -15.63 1.38
C GLU A 30 -20.55 -14.12 1.57
N LEU A 31 -20.47 -13.63 2.80
CA LEU A 31 -20.68 -12.21 3.14
C LEU A 31 -19.55 -11.34 2.58
N SER A 32 -18.29 -11.76 2.66
CA SER A 32 -17.16 -11.06 2.04
C SER A 32 -17.30 -10.92 0.52
N ASN A 33 -17.76 -11.99 -0.14
CA ASN A 33 -18.06 -11.95 -1.58
C ASN A 33 -19.23 -11.00 -1.89
N SER A 34 -20.29 -11.06 -1.07
CA SER A 34 -21.46 -10.17 -1.21
C SER A 34 -21.07 -8.70 -1.01
N PHE A 35 -20.22 -8.40 -0.03
CA PHE A 35 -19.70 -7.06 0.24
C PHE A 35 -18.96 -6.51 -0.98
N SER A 36 -18.05 -7.30 -1.55
CA SER A 36 -17.26 -6.93 -2.73
C SER A 36 -18.15 -6.71 -3.95
N GLN A 37 -19.13 -7.60 -4.19
CA GLN A 37 -20.04 -7.49 -5.32
C GLN A 37 -20.92 -6.23 -5.21
N ASN A 38 -21.51 -5.97 -4.04
CA ASN A 38 -22.31 -4.76 -3.80
C ASN A 38 -21.48 -3.48 -4.06
N LEU A 39 -20.21 -3.47 -3.63
CA LEU A 39 -19.31 -2.33 -3.84
C LEU A 39 -18.96 -2.14 -5.32
N LEU A 40 -18.70 -3.23 -6.04
CA LEU A 40 -18.43 -3.20 -7.47
C LEU A 40 -19.65 -2.68 -8.26
N ASP A 41 -20.82 -3.22 -7.97
CA ASP A 41 -22.07 -2.82 -8.63
C ASP A 41 -22.39 -1.35 -8.37
N ALA A 42 -22.27 -0.89 -7.12
CA ALA A 42 -22.49 0.51 -6.77
C ALA A 42 -21.46 1.46 -7.41
N THR A 43 -20.23 0.99 -7.64
CA THR A 43 -19.19 1.76 -8.33
C THR A 43 -19.48 1.86 -9.83
N ASN A 44 -19.94 0.77 -10.45
CA ASN A 44 -20.26 0.72 -11.87
C ASN A 44 -21.58 1.43 -12.22
N ALA A 45 -22.51 1.55 -11.28
CA ALA A 45 -23.83 2.14 -11.52
C ALA A 45 -23.83 3.68 -11.63
N TYR A 46 -22.73 4.35 -11.30
CA TYR A 46 -22.65 5.81 -11.26
C TYR A 46 -21.81 6.38 -12.40
N GLU A 47 -22.37 7.35 -13.11
CA GLU A 47 -21.69 8.19 -14.08
C GLU A 47 -22.12 9.65 -13.90
N LEU A 48 -21.14 10.56 -13.85
CA LEU A 48 -21.35 12.00 -13.98
C LEU A 48 -21.04 12.39 -15.44
N THR A 49 -22.03 12.95 -16.13
CA THR A 49 -21.86 13.48 -17.50
C THR A 49 -21.77 15.00 -17.48
N ILE A 50 -20.69 15.54 -18.03
CA ILE A 50 -20.41 16.98 -18.13
C ILE A 50 -20.45 17.39 -19.60
N GLU A 51 -21.28 18.38 -19.95
CA GLU A 51 -21.38 18.92 -21.33
C GLU A 51 -20.49 20.15 -21.55
N ASP A 52 -20.30 21.01 -20.54
CA ASP A 52 -19.52 22.24 -20.70
C ASP A 52 -18.01 21.95 -20.60
N LYS A 53 -17.28 22.27 -21.66
CA LYS A 53 -15.82 22.11 -21.73
C LYS A 53 -15.09 22.88 -20.61
N LYS A 54 -15.66 23.98 -20.10
CA LYS A 54 -15.06 24.75 -18.99
C LYS A 54 -14.93 23.93 -17.71
N ASP A 55 -15.82 22.97 -17.51
CA ASP A 55 -15.85 22.12 -16.31
C ASP A 55 -14.80 20.99 -16.34
N VAL A 56 -14.01 20.89 -17.41
CA VAL A 56 -12.84 20.03 -17.54
C VAL A 56 -11.57 20.80 -17.96
N GLU A 57 -11.66 22.13 -18.02
CA GLU A 57 -10.53 22.98 -18.41
C GLU A 57 -9.42 22.96 -17.33
N GLY A 58 -8.17 22.80 -17.77
CA GLY A 58 -7.01 22.71 -16.88
C GLY A 58 -6.68 21.30 -16.38
N MET A 59 -7.55 20.31 -16.64
CA MET A 59 -7.22 18.91 -16.39
C MET A 59 -6.13 18.39 -17.35
N PRO A 60 -5.33 17.38 -16.97
CA PRO A 60 -4.40 16.73 -17.88
C PRO A 60 -5.11 16.23 -19.15
N GLN A 61 -4.50 16.47 -20.31
CA GLN A 61 -5.13 16.13 -21.60
C GLN A 61 -5.41 14.62 -21.73
N SER A 62 -4.59 13.77 -21.10
CA SER A 62 -4.83 12.32 -21.03
C SER A 62 -6.16 12.00 -20.36
N ASP A 63 -6.49 12.69 -19.27
CA ASP A 63 -7.67 12.43 -18.45
C ASP A 63 -8.92 12.98 -19.14
N ILE A 64 -8.81 14.17 -19.76
CA ILE A 64 -9.85 14.73 -20.63
C ILE A 64 -10.15 13.75 -21.77
N ASN A 65 -9.13 13.21 -22.43
CA ASN A 65 -9.32 12.26 -23.52
C ASN A 65 -9.94 10.95 -23.04
N ALA A 66 -9.54 10.45 -21.86
CA ALA A 66 -10.10 9.24 -21.27
C ALA A 66 -11.57 9.40 -20.87
N ALA A 67 -11.99 10.61 -20.48
CA ALA A 67 -13.38 10.92 -20.14
C ALA A 67 -14.25 11.31 -21.36
N LYS A 68 -13.64 11.70 -22.49
CA LYS A 68 -14.37 12.25 -23.64
C LYS A 68 -15.16 11.17 -24.39
N GLU A 69 -16.45 11.43 -24.60
CA GLU A 69 -17.34 10.62 -25.46
C GLU A 69 -18.16 11.50 -26.40
N GLU A 70 -18.67 10.91 -27.49
CA GLU A 70 -19.64 11.54 -28.39
C GLU A 70 -21.01 10.90 -28.18
N VAL A 71 -21.97 11.68 -27.69
CA VAL A 71 -23.35 11.23 -27.40
C VAL A 71 -24.32 12.14 -28.13
N ASP A 72 -25.19 11.57 -28.96
CA ASP A 72 -26.20 12.30 -29.76
C ASP A 72 -25.63 13.48 -30.58
N GLY A 73 -24.41 13.32 -31.09
CA GLY A 73 -23.71 14.35 -31.87
C GLY A 73 -23.14 15.51 -31.06
N LYS A 74 -23.05 15.37 -29.73
CA LYS A 74 -22.36 16.29 -28.84
C LYS A 74 -21.17 15.60 -28.15
N THR A 75 -20.08 16.33 -28.01
CA THR A 75 -19.00 15.94 -27.10
C THR A 75 -19.46 16.09 -25.66
N VAL A 76 -19.29 15.04 -24.86
CA VAL A 76 -19.48 15.04 -23.41
C VAL A 76 -18.26 14.45 -22.70
N TYR A 77 -18.14 14.68 -21.40
CA TYR A 77 -17.10 14.11 -20.55
C TYR A 77 -17.74 13.28 -19.45
N LYS A 78 -17.42 11.98 -19.39
CA LYS A 78 -17.95 11.05 -18.39
C LYS A 78 -16.92 10.73 -17.33
N PHE A 79 -17.31 10.93 -16.07
CA PHE A 79 -16.53 10.54 -14.91
C PHE A 79 -17.29 9.50 -14.09
N THR A 80 -16.60 8.46 -13.66
CA THR A 80 -17.17 7.33 -12.91
C THR A 80 -16.57 7.27 -11.50
N LEU A 81 -17.06 6.34 -10.68
CA LEU A 81 -16.50 6.10 -9.35
C LEU A 81 -15.30 5.13 -9.37
N GLN A 82 -14.88 4.67 -10.55
CA GLN A 82 -13.63 3.93 -10.69
C GLN A 82 -12.46 4.84 -10.30
N ILE A 83 -11.55 4.33 -9.46
CA ILE A 83 -10.49 5.14 -8.82
C ILE A 83 -9.75 6.07 -9.78
N PRO A 84 -9.26 5.62 -10.96
CA PRO A 84 -8.56 6.52 -11.88
C PRO A 84 -9.44 7.68 -12.37
N SER A 85 -10.71 7.41 -12.67
CA SER A 85 -11.67 8.43 -13.13
C SER A 85 -12.07 9.39 -12.00
N TYR A 86 -12.36 8.83 -10.82
CA TYR A 86 -12.69 9.61 -9.63
C TYR A 86 -11.55 10.55 -9.23
N LEU A 87 -10.33 10.02 -9.09
CA LEU A 87 -9.17 10.83 -8.71
C LEU A 87 -8.83 11.90 -9.75
N ALA A 88 -8.93 11.59 -11.05
CA ALA A 88 -8.68 12.58 -12.10
C ALA A 88 -9.55 13.85 -11.91
N TYR A 89 -10.84 13.68 -11.65
CA TYR A 89 -11.73 14.84 -11.44
C TYR A 89 -11.57 15.46 -10.04
N MET A 90 -11.36 14.66 -9.00
CA MET A 90 -11.18 15.20 -7.64
C MET A 90 -9.88 16.00 -7.48
N THR A 91 -8.85 15.67 -8.25
CA THR A 91 -7.55 16.34 -8.24
C THR A 91 -7.51 17.53 -9.21
N TYR A 92 -8.11 17.44 -10.40
CA TYR A 92 -7.94 18.47 -11.43
C TYR A 92 -9.23 19.16 -11.88
N GLY A 93 -10.40 18.60 -11.54
CA GLY A 93 -11.70 19.11 -11.98
C GLY A 93 -11.99 20.51 -11.42
N PRO A 94 -12.14 21.54 -12.27
CA PRO A 94 -12.25 22.93 -11.82
C PRO A 94 -13.57 23.24 -11.11
N ASN A 95 -14.65 22.52 -11.42
CA ASN A 95 -15.98 22.80 -10.86
C ASN A 95 -16.17 22.16 -9.48
N ARG A 96 -16.30 23.02 -8.46
CA ARG A 96 -16.48 22.63 -7.05
C ARG A 96 -17.74 21.78 -6.80
N GLU A 97 -18.84 22.08 -7.49
CA GLU A 97 -20.09 21.34 -7.27
C GLU A 97 -20.01 19.91 -7.80
N TYR A 98 -19.33 19.69 -8.94
CA TYR A 98 -19.08 18.34 -9.44
C TYR A 98 -18.12 17.55 -8.55
N ARG A 99 -17.08 18.19 -7.98
CA ARG A 99 -16.23 17.53 -6.96
C ARG A 99 -17.05 17.12 -5.73
N LYS A 100 -17.95 17.98 -5.26
CA LYS A 100 -18.86 17.68 -4.14
C LYS A 100 -19.83 16.54 -4.47
N GLU A 101 -20.40 16.53 -5.67
CA GLU A 101 -21.30 15.49 -6.15
C GLU A 101 -20.59 14.13 -6.23
N LEU A 102 -19.44 14.07 -6.90
CA LEU A 102 -18.61 12.87 -7.01
C LEU A 102 -18.17 12.36 -5.63
N SER A 103 -17.68 13.24 -4.76
CA SER A 103 -17.27 12.87 -3.41
C SER A 103 -18.44 12.30 -2.58
N LYS A 104 -19.63 12.90 -2.70
CA LYS A 104 -20.84 12.38 -2.06
C LYS A 104 -21.19 11.00 -2.62
N ALA A 105 -21.28 10.85 -3.94
CA ALA A 105 -21.57 9.58 -4.58
C ALA A 105 -20.60 8.49 -4.12
N TYR A 106 -19.29 8.77 -4.17
CA TYR A 106 -18.22 7.87 -3.76
C TYR A 106 -18.33 7.41 -2.30
N SER A 107 -18.61 8.35 -1.38
CA SER A 107 -18.72 8.09 0.07
C SER A 107 -20.05 7.47 0.51
N THR A 108 -21.04 7.36 -0.40
CA THR A 108 -22.35 6.74 -0.13
C THR A 108 -22.59 5.42 -0.86
N ARG A 109 -21.57 4.88 -1.54
CA ARG A 109 -21.69 3.63 -2.30
C ARG A 109 -22.09 2.45 -1.41
N ALA A 110 -22.77 1.49 -2.03
CA ALA A 110 -23.14 0.20 -1.46
C ALA A 110 -23.85 0.28 -0.09
N PRO A 111 -24.97 1.03 0.05
CA PRO A 111 -25.72 1.10 1.31
C PRO A 111 -26.20 -0.27 1.83
N GLN A 112 -26.32 -1.27 0.95
CA GLN A 112 -26.62 -2.66 1.27
C GLN A 112 -25.56 -3.30 2.17
N ASN A 113 -24.33 -2.80 2.12
CA ASN A 113 -23.24 -3.30 2.95
C ASN A 113 -23.41 -2.98 4.43
N ALA A 114 -24.31 -2.07 4.83
CA ALA A 114 -24.63 -1.86 6.25
C ALA A 114 -25.06 -3.18 6.93
N ALA A 115 -26.03 -3.88 6.35
CA ALA A 115 -26.53 -5.15 6.89
C ALA A 115 -25.53 -6.31 6.74
N VAL A 116 -24.62 -6.23 5.77
CA VAL A 116 -23.54 -7.22 5.59
C VAL A 116 -22.48 -7.04 6.68
N ILE A 117 -22.11 -5.79 6.98
CA ILE A 117 -21.17 -5.44 8.05
C ILE A 117 -21.69 -5.96 9.40
N ASP A 118 -22.95 -5.69 9.73
CA ASP A 118 -23.56 -6.16 10.99
C ASP A 118 -23.44 -7.68 11.17
N GLN A 119 -23.73 -8.44 10.11
CA GLN A 119 -23.58 -9.90 10.11
C GLN A 119 -22.12 -10.35 10.22
N ILE A 120 -21.19 -9.70 9.51
CA ILE A 120 -19.76 -10.01 9.59
C ILE A 120 -19.26 -9.80 11.03
N LEU A 121 -19.58 -8.67 11.65
CA LEU A 121 -19.14 -8.34 13.01
C LEU A 121 -19.72 -9.32 14.03
N ALA A 122 -21.01 -9.66 13.93
CA ALA A 122 -21.65 -10.64 14.79
C ALA A 122 -20.98 -12.03 14.69
N LEU A 123 -20.73 -12.51 13.47
CA LEU A 123 -20.10 -13.82 13.22
C LEU A 123 -18.63 -13.85 13.63
N LYS A 124 -17.89 -12.75 13.44
CA LYS A 124 -16.49 -12.62 13.90
C LYS A 124 -16.41 -12.62 15.42
N ASN A 125 -17.29 -11.88 16.10
CA ASN A 125 -17.38 -11.90 17.56
C ASN A 125 -17.74 -13.30 18.07
N GLU A 126 -18.73 -13.97 17.46
CA GLU A 126 -19.11 -15.34 17.82
C GLU A 126 -17.95 -16.33 17.63
N LYS A 127 -17.24 -16.25 16.49
CA LYS A 127 -16.04 -17.05 16.22
C LYS A 127 -14.99 -16.89 17.33
N ALA A 128 -14.68 -15.65 17.70
CA ALA A 128 -13.70 -15.37 18.74
C ALA A 128 -14.12 -15.97 20.08
N LYS A 129 -15.39 -15.81 20.47
CA LYS A 129 -15.95 -16.35 21.72
C LYS A 129 -15.93 -17.88 21.74
N LEU A 130 -16.25 -18.54 20.62
CA LEU A 130 -16.18 -20.00 20.50
C LEU A 130 -14.76 -20.53 20.76
N LEU A 131 -13.76 -19.79 20.28
CA LEU A 131 -12.34 -20.13 20.46
C LEU A 131 -11.77 -19.68 21.82
N GLY A 132 -12.59 -19.05 22.68
CA GLY A 132 -12.19 -18.64 24.02
C GLY A 132 -11.58 -17.23 24.13
N PHE A 133 -11.66 -16.42 23.07
CA PHE A 133 -11.17 -15.03 23.08
C PHE A 133 -12.25 -14.04 23.51
N ASN A 134 -11.82 -12.89 24.05
CA ASN A 134 -12.72 -11.83 24.48
C ASN A 134 -13.24 -10.97 23.33
N SER A 135 -12.49 -10.87 22.24
CA SER A 135 -12.81 -10.02 21.09
C SER A 135 -12.23 -10.64 19.81
N TYR A 136 -12.69 -10.19 18.64
CA TYR A 136 -12.06 -10.61 17.38
C TYR A 136 -10.67 -10.00 17.22
N ALA A 137 -10.43 -8.81 17.76
CA ALA A 137 -9.11 -8.18 17.81
C ALA A 137 -8.10 -9.08 18.55
N GLN A 138 -8.45 -9.60 19.73
CA GLN A 138 -7.60 -10.54 20.47
C GLN A 138 -7.30 -11.79 19.66
N TYR A 139 -8.32 -12.38 19.02
CA TYR A 139 -8.15 -13.53 18.13
C TYR A 139 -7.20 -13.23 16.97
N ALA A 140 -7.31 -12.04 16.35
CA ALA A 140 -6.49 -11.67 15.21
C ALA A 140 -5.01 -11.53 15.60
N LEU A 141 -4.73 -10.97 16.78
CA LEU A 141 -3.38 -10.75 17.30
C LEU A 141 -2.55 -12.03 17.50
N GLU A 142 -3.18 -13.20 17.68
CA GLU A 142 -2.46 -14.49 17.80
C GLU A 142 -1.56 -14.81 16.59
N THR A 143 -1.84 -14.17 15.45
CA THR A 143 -1.10 -14.32 14.19
C THR A 143 -0.37 -13.04 13.78
N ARG A 144 -0.07 -12.17 14.74
CA ARG A 144 0.54 -10.84 14.58
C ARG A 144 1.77 -10.71 15.47
N ASP A 145 2.68 -9.80 15.14
CA ASP A 145 3.86 -9.45 15.95
C ASP A 145 3.47 -8.50 17.10
N ALA A 146 2.40 -7.71 16.94
CA ALA A 146 1.85 -6.92 18.04
C ALA A 146 1.38 -7.79 19.21
N ASN A 147 1.86 -7.48 20.41
CA ASN A 147 1.70 -8.34 21.59
C ASN A 147 0.34 -8.20 22.30
N SER A 148 -0.35 -7.07 22.14
CA SER A 148 -1.61 -6.81 22.83
C SER A 148 -2.47 -5.76 22.12
N GLU A 149 -3.76 -5.73 22.46
CA GLU A 149 -4.68 -4.69 21.97
C GLU A 149 -4.25 -3.28 22.43
N GLU A 150 -3.69 -3.17 23.63
CA GLU A 150 -3.22 -1.90 24.20
C GLU A 150 -2.01 -1.35 23.42
N ASP A 151 -1.09 -2.20 23.00
CA ASP A 151 0.09 -1.79 22.21
C ASP A 151 -0.33 -1.17 20.88
N VAL A 152 -1.29 -1.78 20.17
CA VAL A 152 -1.81 -1.27 18.90
C VAL A 152 -2.48 0.10 19.08
N ILE A 153 -3.35 0.22 20.08
CA ILE A 153 -4.05 1.49 20.36
C ILE A 153 -3.08 2.59 20.80
N THR A 154 -2.08 2.25 21.62
CA THR A 154 -1.05 3.20 22.07
C THR A 154 -0.22 3.68 20.89
N PHE A 155 0.29 2.76 20.07
CA PHE A 155 1.06 3.07 18.87
C PHE A 155 0.31 4.04 17.94
N LEU A 156 -0.95 3.74 17.60
CA LEU A 156 -1.74 4.57 16.70
C LEU A 156 -2.03 5.96 17.30
N ASN A 157 -2.26 6.04 18.61
CA ASN A 157 -2.48 7.33 19.27
C ASN A 157 -1.22 8.19 19.32
N GLU A 158 -0.07 7.61 19.63
CA GLU A 158 1.22 8.31 19.61
C GLU A 158 1.52 8.87 18.21
N LEU A 159 1.28 8.08 17.16
CA LEU A 159 1.45 8.53 15.78
C LEU A 159 0.48 9.67 15.41
N ALA A 160 -0.78 9.60 15.84
CA ALA A 160 -1.72 10.71 15.67
C ALA A 160 -1.26 11.97 16.41
N ASP A 161 -0.80 11.83 17.66
CA ASP A 161 -0.36 12.96 18.47
C ASP A 161 0.89 13.63 17.90
N ALA A 162 1.81 12.86 17.32
CA ALA A 162 2.97 13.39 16.59
C ALA A 162 2.58 14.12 15.30
N ALA A 163 1.64 13.58 14.50
CA ALA A 163 1.24 14.18 13.23
C ALA A 163 0.34 15.42 13.39
N LEU A 164 -0.44 15.52 14.48
CA LEU A 164 -1.49 16.52 14.63
C LEU A 164 -1.01 17.99 14.54
N PRO A 165 0.12 18.40 15.15
CA PRO A 165 0.62 19.77 15.02
C PRO A 165 0.94 20.14 13.57
N GLN A 166 1.67 19.27 12.86
CA GLN A 166 2.05 19.53 11.48
C GLN A 166 0.86 19.47 10.53
N ALA A 167 -0.08 18.53 10.71
CA ALA A 167 -1.31 18.45 9.93
C ALA A 167 -2.17 19.72 10.06
N LYS A 168 -2.17 20.37 11.23
CA LYS A 168 -2.83 21.67 11.42
C LYS A 168 -2.17 22.78 10.60
N ASN A 169 -0.83 22.80 10.54
CA ASN A 169 -0.09 23.75 9.71
C ASN A 169 -0.36 23.53 8.22
N GLU A 170 -0.30 22.28 7.76
CA GLU A 170 -0.58 21.89 6.38
C GLU A 170 -2.00 22.27 5.95
N LEU A 171 -3.01 22.02 6.80
CA LEU A 171 -4.39 22.40 6.50
C LEU A 171 -4.59 23.92 6.54
N ALA A 172 -3.92 24.63 7.45
CA ALA A 172 -3.98 26.09 7.51
C ALA A 172 -3.38 26.72 6.24
N GLU A 173 -2.25 26.20 5.77
CA GLU A 173 -1.63 26.61 4.51
C GLU A 173 -2.58 26.36 3.33
N LEU A 174 -3.19 25.17 3.28
CA LEU A 174 -4.15 24.82 2.23
C LEU A 174 -5.39 25.72 2.23
N LYS A 175 -5.94 26.04 3.41
CA LYS A 175 -7.07 26.97 3.56
C LYS A 175 -6.70 28.38 3.08
N ALA A 176 -5.55 28.90 3.49
CA ALA A 176 -5.07 30.21 3.06
C ALA A 176 -4.83 30.26 1.54
N PHE A 177 -4.30 29.19 0.97
CA PHE A 177 -4.13 29.05 -0.47
C PHE A 177 -5.47 29.07 -1.23
N ALA A 178 -6.45 28.30 -0.76
CA ALA A 178 -7.78 28.24 -1.37
C ALA A 178 -8.52 29.58 -1.28
N GLU A 179 -8.43 30.27 -0.14
CA GLU A 179 -9.00 31.60 0.06
C GLU A 179 -8.36 32.64 -0.86
N ARG A 180 -7.02 32.67 -0.94
CA ARG A 180 -6.29 33.62 -1.80
C ARG A 180 -6.54 33.38 -3.30
N THR A 181 -6.67 32.12 -3.70
CA THR A 181 -6.74 31.74 -5.12
C THR A 181 -8.14 31.89 -5.68
N ASP A 182 -9.14 31.36 -4.97
CA ASP A 182 -10.52 31.23 -5.48
C ASP A 182 -11.57 31.77 -4.48
N GLY A 183 -11.16 32.39 -3.36
CA GLY A 183 -12.08 32.95 -2.36
C GLY A 183 -12.79 31.92 -1.48
N ILE A 184 -12.29 30.68 -1.43
CA ILE A 184 -12.91 29.60 -0.64
C ILE A 184 -12.52 29.73 0.84
N THR A 185 -13.47 30.21 1.65
CA THR A 185 -13.31 30.33 3.12
C THR A 185 -13.84 29.10 3.87
N ASP A 186 -14.64 28.26 3.20
CA ASP A 186 -15.30 27.06 3.73
C ASP A 186 -14.72 25.77 3.12
N LEU A 187 -13.39 25.65 3.10
CA LEU A 187 -12.68 24.49 2.54
C LEU A 187 -13.23 23.17 3.12
N ALA A 188 -13.73 22.28 2.25
CA ALA A 188 -14.31 21.00 2.62
C ALA A 188 -13.45 19.82 2.12
N GLY A 189 -13.74 18.59 2.56
CA GLY A 189 -12.97 17.40 2.19
C GLY A 189 -12.88 17.15 0.67
N TYR A 190 -13.91 17.52 -0.11
CA TYR A 190 -13.92 17.41 -1.57
C TYR A 190 -13.12 18.51 -2.29
N ASP A 191 -12.62 19.50 -1.55
CA ASP A 191 -11.74 20.55 -2.07
C ASP A 191 -10.26 20.21 -1.87
N VAL A 192 -9.93 19.31 -0.93
CA VAL A 192 -8.55 19.04 -0.50
C VAL A 192 -7.66 18.60 -1.65
N GLY A 193 -8.06 17.60 -2.45
CA GLY A 193 -7.24 17.10 -3.56
C GLY A 193 -6.93 18.19 -4.60
N TYR A 194 -7.94 18.95 -4.99
CA TYR A 194 -7.81 20.03 -5.97
C TYR A 194 -6.87 21.15 -5.53
N TYR A 195 -7.04 21.65 -4.31
CA TYR A 195 -6.17 22.72 -3.80
C TYR A 195 -4.78 22.22 -3.41
N SER A 196 -4.67 20.96 -2.97
CA SER A 196 -3.39 20.33 -2.62
C SER A 196 -2.49 20.25 -3.84
N GLU A 197 -3.03 19.79 -4.97
CA GLU A 197 -2.27 19.71 -6.23
C GLU A 197 -1.86 21.10 -6.76
N LYS A 198 -2.78 22.08 -6.71
CA LYS A 198 -2.46 23.46 -7.11
C LYS A 198 -1.38 24.08 -6.21
N LEU A 199 -1.46 23.85 -4.89
CA LEU A 199 -0.47 24.34 -3.93
C LEU A 199 0.88 23.63 -4.11
N LYS A 200 0.89 22.31 -4.33
CA LYS A 200 2.10 21.54 -4.66
C LYS A 200 2.80 22.14 -5.87
N LYS A 201 2.05 22.40 -6.95
CA LYS A 201 2.57 23.03 -8.16
C LYS A 201 3.13 24.44 -7.91
N GLU A 202 2.44 25.28 -7.13
CA GLU A 202 2.93 26.62 -6.77
C GLU A 202 4.23 26.56 -5.95
N LYS A 203 4.31 25.67 -4.95
CA LYS A 203 5.44 25.62 -4.02
C LYS A 203 6.70 25.05 -4.65
N PHE A 204 6.56 23.99 -5.44
CA PHE A 204 7.71 23.20 -5.89
C PHE A 204 8.06 23.41 -7.37
N ASP A 205 7.20 24.08 -8.15
CA ASP A 205 7.32 24.18 -9.60
C ASP A 205 7.65 22.79 -10.20
N PHE A 206 6.92 21.78 -9.74
CA PHE A 206 7.13 20.36 -10.00
C PHE A 206 5.82 19.70 -10.40
N ASP A 207 5.91 18.86 -11.43
CA ASP A 207 4.85 17.96 -11.88
C ASP A 207 5.53 16.62 -12.23
N ASP A 208 4.86 15.51 -11.97
CA ASP A 208 5.36 14.15 -12.22
C ASP A 208 5.72 13.95 -13.71
N THR A 209 5.16 14.75 -14.61
CA THR A 209 5.53 14.75 -16.03
C THR A 209 6.99 15.16 -16.28
N MET A 210 7.61 15.93 -15.38
CA MET A 210 8.99 16.44 -15.53
C MET A 210 10.05 15.34 -15.38
N THR A 211 9.77 14.31 -14.57
CA THR A 211 10.72 13.23 -14.26
C THR A 211 10.50 12.01 -15.13
N LYS A 212 9.28 11.82 -15.65
CA LYS A 212 8.90 10.69 -16.51
C LYS A 212 9.88 10.40 -17.67
N PRO A 213 10.43 11.40 -18.40
CA PRO A 213 11.40 11.14 -19.47
C PRO A 213 12.69 10.46 -19.02
N TYR A 214 13.04 10.51 -17.73
CA TYR A 214 14.28 9.97 -17.17
C TYR A 214 14.15 8.51 -16.68
N PHE A 215 12.94 8.00 -16.51
CA PHE A 215 12.69 6.69 -15.95
C PHE A 215 12.20 5.70 -17.00
N VAL A 216 13.10 5.31 -17.88
CA VAL A 216 12.85 4.21 -18.84
C VAL A 216 12.76 2.89 -18.06
N GLN A 217 11.63 2.18 -18.14
CA GLN A 217 11.33 0.96 -17.35
C GLN A 217 12.49 -0.03 -17.34
N GLU A 218 13.13 -0.27 -18.49
CA GLU A 218 14.27 -1.20 -18.58
C GLU A 218 15.52 -0.71 -17.83
N LYS A 219 15.82 0.60 -17.88
CA LYS A 219 16.94 1.19 -17.13
C LYS A 219 16.67 1.12 -15.64
N VAL A 220 15.43 1.41 -15.21
CA VAL A 220 15.01 1.34 -13.81
C VAL A 220 15.14 -0.10 -13.30
N LEU A 221 14.62 -1.09 -14.04
CA LEU A 221 14.73 -2.50 -13.65
C LEU A 221 16.20 -2.93 -13.51
N ASN A 222 17.04 -2.67 -14.52
CA ASN A 222 18.45 -3.06 -14.47
C ASN A 222 19.18 -2.35 -13.32
N GLY A 223 18.92 -1.06 -13.11
CA GLY A 223 19.49 -0.32 -11.98
C GLY A 223 19.07 -0.90 -10.63
N LEU A 224 17.81 -1.30 -10.47
CA LEU A 224 17.33 -2.00 -9.28
C LEU A 224 18.01 -3.35 -9.07
N LEU A 225 18.18 -4.16 -10.13
CA LEU A 225 18.90 -5.42 -10.05
C LEU A 225 20.37 -5.22 -9.65
N ASP A 226 21.03 -4.17 -10.15
CA ASP A 226 22.40 -3.83 -9.79
C ASP A 226 22.51 -3.37 -8.33
N ILE A 227 21.53 -2.60 -7.84
CA ILE A 227 21.45 -2.19 -6.43
C ILE A 227 21.30 -3.42 -5.53
N VAL A 228 20.33 -4.29 -5.82
CA VAL A 228 20.10 -5.51 -5.02
C VAL A 228 21.30 -6.45 -5.08
N SER A 229 21.97 -6.56 -6.23
CA SER A 229 23.21 -7.34 -6.37
C SER A 229 24.32 -6.81 -5.46
N GLU A 230 24.49 -5.49 -5.40
CA GLU A 230 25.50 -4.84 -4.57
C GLU A 230 25.20 -4.97 -3.07
N LEU A 231 23.94 -4.79 -2.66
CA LEU A 231 23.53 -4.84 -1.26
C LEU A 231 23.64 -6.24 -0.66
N PHE A 232 23.28 -7.24 -1.45
CA PHE A 232 23.05 -8.58 -0.95
C PHE A 232 24.04 -9.62 -1.50
N GLY A 233 25.03 -9.18 -2.28
CA GLY A 233 26.08 -10.06 -2.80
C GLY A 233 25.53 -11.15 -3.74
N VAL A 234 24.50 -10.82 -4.53
CA VAL A 234 23.91 -11.72 -5.52
C VAL A 234 24.18 -11.24 -6.94
N THR A 235 23.83 -12.04 -7.94
CA THR A 235 23.93 -11.65 -9.35
C THR A 235 22.70 -12.15 -10.11
N PHE A 236 22.06 -11.27 -10.87
CA PHE A 236 20.95 -11.62 -11.74
C PHE A 236 21.46 -11.90 -13.16
N LYS A 237 21.01 -13.00 -13.77
CA LYS A 237 21.29 -13.32 -15.18
C LYS A 237 19.99 -13.61 -15.91
N PRO A 238 19.76 -13.06 -17.11
CA PRO A 238 18.59 -13.40 -17.91
C PRO A 238 18.47 -14.91 -18.08
N ALA A 239 17.28 -15.45 -17.84
CA ALA A 239 17.00 -16.88 -17.98
C ALA A 239 16.31 -17.16 -19.33
N ASP A 240 16.75 -18.20 -20.03
CA ASP A 240 16.09 -18.65 -21.25
C ASP A 240 15.04 -19.71 -20.91
N VAL A 241 13.82 -19.26 -20.58
CA VAL A 241 12.69 -20.13 -20.20
C VAL A 241 11.38 -19.66 -20.81
N PRO A 242 10.41 -20.58 -21.02
CA PRO A 242 9.08 -20.19 -21.48
C PRO A 242 8.42 -19.19 -20.52
N THR A 243 7.83 -18.14 -21.07
CA THR A 243 7.03 -17.15 -20.34
C THR A 243 5.61 -17.09 -20.92
N TRP A 244 4.64 -16.62 -20.11
CA TRP A 244 3.24 -16.50 -20.55
C TRP A 244 2.98 -15.28 -21.43
N HIS A 245 3.91 -14.33 -21.48
CA HIS A 245 3.80 -13.13 -22.31
C HIS A 245 5.18 -12.61 -22.71
N THR A 246 5.30 -11.99 -23.89
CA THR A 246 6.58 -11.54 -24.46
C THR A 246 7.24 -10.41 -23.68
N CYS A 247 6.47 -9.63 -22.92
CA CYS A 247 6.99 -8.56 -22.06
C CYS A 247 7.60 -9.08 -20.74
N VAL A 248 7.44 -10.36 -20.42
CA VAL A 248 7.91 -10.94 -19.15
C VAL A 248 9.41 -11.18 -19.23
N LYS A 249 10.14 -10.67 -18.24
CA LYS A 249 11.61 -10.79 -18.15
C LYS A 249 12.00 -11.73 -16.99
N PRO A 250 12.44 -12.97 -17.27
CA PRO A 250 12.91 -13.90 -16.24
C PRO A 250 14.41 -13.74 -15.95
N PHE A 251 14.81 -13.86 -14.69
CA PHE A 251 16.21 -13.83 -14.24
C PHE A 251 16.50 -14.96 -13.26
N ASP A 252 17.60 -15.68 -13.50
CA ASP A 252 18.22 -16.58 -12.53
C ASP A 252 19.10 -15.78 -11.57
N ILE A 253 19.01 -16.12 -10.29
CA ILE A 253 19.76 -15.47 -9.21
C ILE A 253 20.89 -16.38 -8.79
N PHE A 254 22.09 -15.83 -8.73
CA PHE A 254 23.29 -16.52 -8.30
C PHE A 254 23.85 -15.91 -7.03
N GLU A 255 24.21 -16.76 -6.07
CA GLU A 255 24.88 -16.40 -4.83
C GLU A 255 26.17 -17.22 -4.72
N GLU A 256 27.31 -16.54 -4.58
CA GLU A 256 28.64 -17.17 -4.62
C GLU A 256 28.87 -18.05 -5.87
N GLY A 257 28.22 -17.69 -6.99
CA GLY A 257 28.28 -18.44 -8.25
C GLY A 257 27.33 -19.63 -8.36
N ASN A 258 26.58 -19.96 -7.31
CA ASN A 258 25.58 -21.04 -7.31
C ASN A 258 24.18 -20.50 -7.57
N LEU A 259 23.36 -21.24 -8.33
CA LEU A 259 21.95 -20.90 -8.55
C LEU A 259 21.20 -20.94 -7.20
N SER A 260 20.59 -19.83 -6.81
CA SER A 260 19.88 -19.69 -5.53
C SER A 260 18.36 -19.50 -5.68
N GLY A 261 17.89 -19.05 -6.84
CA GLY A 261 16.47 -18.87 -7.11
C GLY A 261 16.20 -18.26 -8.49
N ARG A 262 14.94 -17.97 -8.77
CA ARG A 262 14.50 -17.33 -10.02
C ARG A 262 13.41 -16.30 -9.78
N ILE A 263 13.48 -15.17 -10.48
CA ILE A 263 12.47 -14.12 -10.45
C ILE A 263 11.95 -13.82 -11.86
N TYR A 264 10.66 -13.48 -11.97
CA TYR A 264 10.01 -13.09 -13.20
C TYR A 264 9.40 -11.70 -13.05
N PHE A 265 9.70 -10.79 -13.98
CA PHE A 265 9.12 -9.44 -13.99
C PHE A 265 8.06 -9.32 -15.10
N ASP A 266 6.81 -9.09 -14.71
CA ASP A 266 5.68 -8.80 -15.61
C ASP A 266 5.18 -7.38 -15.33
N LEU A 267 5.80 -6.39 -15.96
CA LEU A 267 5.70 -4.98 -15.53
C LEU A 267 4.68 -4.15 -16.32
N GLU A 268 4.31 -4.56 -17.54
CA GLU A 268 3.46 -3.75 -18.42
C GLU A 268 1.95 -4.05 -18.21
N ALA A 269 1.13 -3.00 -18.32
CA ALA A 269 -0.32 -3.11 -18.29
C ALA A 269 -0.86 -3.72 -19.60
N ARG A 270 -1.90 -4.57 -19.48
CA ARG A 270 -2.62 -5.14 -20.64
C ARG A 270 -4.05 -5.54 -20.26
N LYS A 271 -4.95 -5.56 -21.25
CA LYS A 271 -6.39 -5.77 -21.07
C LYS A 271 -6.77 -7.02 -20.26
N GLU A 272 -6.07 -8.13 -20.50
CA GLU A 272 -6.37 -9.43 -19.88
C GLU A 272 -5.70 -9.62 -18.49
N LYS A 273 -4.99 -8.61 -17.98
CA LYS A 273 -4.23 -8.66 -16.72
C LYS A 273 -4.92 -7.85 -15.63
N ARG A 274 -4.93 -8.38 -14.41
CA ARG A 274 -5.40 -7.69 -13.20
C ARG A 274 -4.57 -6.41 -12.97
N GLY A 275 -5.23 -5.30 -12.66
CA GLY A 275 -4.57 -4.04 -12.29
C GLY A 275 -3.85 -4.08 -10.93
N GLY A 276 -3.08 -3.03 -10.63
CA GLY A 276 -2.29 -2.90 -9.39
C GLY A 276 -0.84 -3.36 -9.53
N ALA A 277 -0.16 -3.53 -8.42
CA ALA A 277 1.14 -4.19 -8.34
C ALA A 277 1.11 -5.24 -7.22
N TRP A 278 1.87 -6.32 -7.39
CA TRP A 278 2.03 -7.35 -6.37
C TRP A 278 3.24 -8.24 -6.66
N MET A 279 3.77 -8.81 -5.59
CA MET A 279 4.64 -9.97 -5.61
C MET A 279 3.80 -11.24 -5.37
N ASN A 280 4.17 -12.34 -6.02
CA ASN A 280 3.63 -13.66 -5.67
C ASN A 280 4.74 -14.71 -5.72
N ASP A 281 4.75 -15.64 -4.78
CA ASP A 281 5.62 -16.81 -4.87
C ASP A 281 5.06 -17.87 -5.83
N TRP A 282 5.94 -18.68 -6.41
CA TRP A 282 5.58 -19.89 -7.14
C TRP A 282 6.05 -21.14 -6.41
N GLU A 283 7.32 -21.14 -6.02
CA GLU A 283 7.93 -22.17 -5.20
C GLU A 283 8.70 -21.48 -4.07
N THR A 284 8.67 -22.07 -2.89
CA THR A 284 9.40 -21.59 -1.71
C THR A 284 10.71 -22.34 -1.58
N HIS A 285 11.74 -21.74 -1.00
CA HIS A 285 12.93 -22.48 -0.59
C HIS A 285 12.56 -23.47 0.54
N TYR A 286 12.95 -24.73 0.41
CA TYR A 286 12.87 -25.71 1.51
C TYR A 286 13.76 -26.92 1.23
N ILE A 287 13.95 -27.78 2.23
CA ILE A 287 14.59 -29.10 2.10
C ILE A 287 13.52 -30.16 2.30
N ASP A 288 13.33 -31.04 1.32
CA ASP A 288 12.33 -32.11 1.42
C ASP A 288 12.79 -33.28 2.30
N SER A 289 11.91 -34.27 2.51
CA SER A 289 12.20 -35.46 3.32
C SER A 289 13.33 -36.34 2.78
N GLU A 290 13.69 -36.18 1.50
CA GLU A 290 14.80 -36.90 0.86
C GLU A 290 16.13 -36.12 0.98
N GLY A 291 16.11 -34.93 1.60
CA GLY A 291 17.26 -34.06 1.75
C GLY A 291 17.56 -33.21 0.50
N LYS A 292 16.64 -33.15 -0.47
CA LYS A 292 16.80 -32.34 -1.68
C LYS A 292 16.35 -30.90 -1.40
N THR A 293 17.22 -29.97 -1.75
CA THR A 293 16.92 -28.54 -1.72
C THR A 293 16.05 -28.15 -2.91
N HIS A 294 14.95 -27.45 -2.63
CA HIS A 294 14.13 -26.77 -3.62
C HIS A 294 14.44 -25.26 -3.57
N LEU A 295 14.58 -24.63 -4.73
CA LEU A 295 14.94 -23.22 -4.83
C LEU A 295 13.68 -22.36 -4.96
N ALA A 296 13.73 -21.18 -4.35
CA ALA A 296 12.62 -20.24 -4.39
C ALA A 296 12.44 -19.64 -5.79
N SER A 297 11.18 -19.38 -6.15
CA SER A 297 10.84 -18.58 -7.31
C SER A 297 9.68 -17.64 -7.06
N ALA A 298 9.72 -16.46 -7.69
CA ALA A 298 8.75 -15.40 -7.48
C ALA A 298 8.41 -14.62 -8.76
N PHE A 299 7.24 -14.00 -8.75
CA PHE A 299 6.78 -13.04 -9.74
C PHE A 299 6.73 -11.65 -9.11
N VAL A 300 7.26 -10.66 -9.81
CA VAL A 300 6.99 -9.25 -9.57
C VAL A 300 6.11 -8.76 -10.70
N VAL A 301 4.90 -8.32 -10.36
CA VAL A 301 3.89 -7.92 -11.32
C VAL A 301 3.50 -6.47 -11.08
N CYS A 302 3.64 -5.63 -12.10
CA CYS A 302 3.20 -4.23 -12.07
C CYS A 302 2.32 -3.93 -13.29
N ASN A 303 1.75 -2.73 -13.38
CA ASN A 303 0.89 -2.32 -14.50
C ASN A 303 1.34 -0.96 -15.08
N PHE A 304 2.61 -0.86 -15.43
CA PHE A 304 3.19 0.34 -16.01
C PHE A 304 2.75 0.54 -17.47
N SER A 305 2.91 1.77 -17.96
CA SER A 305 2.57 2.12 -19.34
C SER A 305 3.37 1.23 -20.31
N PRO A 306 2.73 0.48 -21.22
CA PRO A 306 3.43 -0.42 -22.13
C PRO A 306 4.29 0.35 -23.14
N THR A 307 5.32 -0.32 -23.64
CA THR A 307 6.11 0.19 -24.77
C THR A 307 5.23 0.35 -26.02
N THR A 308 5.38 1.46 -26.74
CA THR A 308 4.73 1.71 -28.03
C THR A 308 5.74 1.61 -29.17
N GLU A 309 5.28 1.69 -30.42
CA GLU A 309 6.18 1.69 -31.60
C GLU A 309 7.21 2.84 -31.58
N THR A 310 6.92 3.94 -30.89
CA THR A 310 7.70 5.19 -30.95
C THR A 310 8.23 5.67 -29.60
N THR A 311 7.79 5.08 -28.50
CA THR A 311 8.16 5.50 -27.15
C THR A 311 8.34 4.28 -26.25
N PRO A 312 9.49 4.15 -25.56
CA PRO A 312 9.67 3.08 -24.58
C PRO A 312 8.67 3.22 -23.42
N SER A 313 8.51 2.17 -22.62
CA SER A 313 7.80 2.27 -21.34
C SER A 313 8.50 3.30 -20.43
N LEU A 314 7.83 4.43 -20.18
CA LEU A 314 8.29 5.52 -19.32
C LEU A 314 7.49 5.52 -18.03
N LEU A 315 8.20 5.45 -16.90
CA LEU A 315 7.66 5.36 -15.56
C LEU A 315 7.52 6.76 -14.94
N ARG A 316 6.47 6.95 -14.13
CA ARG A 316 6.45 8.04 -13.13
C ARG A 316 7.40 7.68 -11.98
N HIS A 317 7.75 8.64 -11.13
CA HIS A 317 8.54 8.32 -9.93
C HIS A 317 7.80 7.33 -9.01
N ASP A 318 6.49 7.48 -8.83
CA ASP A 318 5.66 6.52 -8.08
C ASP A 318 5.70 5.08 -8.65
N ASP A 319 5.83 4.93 -9.98
CA ASP A 319 6.01 3.61 -10.60
C ASP A 319 7.38 3.01 -10.23
N VAL A 320 8.42 3.85 -10.10
CA VAL A 320 9.74 3.43 -9.60
C VAL A 320 9.63 2.95 -8.15
N VAL A 321 8.98 3.74 -7.29
CA VAL A 321 8.74 3.38 -5.88
C VAL A 321 7.97 2.06 -5.79
N THR A 322 6.92 1.89 -6.60
CA THR A 322 6.14 0.65 -6.70
C THR A 322 7.02 -0.55 -7.08
N LEU A 323 7.91 -0.41 -8.06
CA LEU A 323 8.81 -1.50 -8.44
C LEU A 323 9.79 -1.87 -7.30
N PHE A 324 10.28 -0.89 -6.55
CA PHE A 324 11.13 -1.11 -5.38
C PHE A 324 10.36 -1.81 -4.25
N HIS A 325 9.11 -1.41 -4.01
CA HIS A 325 8.20 -2.06 -3.05
C HIS A 325 8.06 -3.55 -3.36
N GLU A 326 7.66 -3.90 -4.59
CA GLU A 326 7.46 -5.31 -4.96
C GLU A 326 8.74 -6.13 -4.95
N MET A 327 9.87 -5.50 -5.28
CA MET A 327 11.18 -6.14 -5.15
C MET A 327 11.52 -6.44 -3.69
N GLY A 328 11.07 -5.61 -2.73
CA GLY A 328 11.29 -5.85 -1.31
C GLY A 328 10.60 -7.12 -0.81
N HIS A 329 9.35 -7.36 -1.23
CA HIS A 329 8.68 -8.65 -1.03
C HIS A 329 9.43 -9.79 -1.72
N ALA A 330 9.87 -9.58 -2.97
CA ALA A 330 10.55 -10.61 -3.74
C ALA A 330 11.85 -11.05 -3.07
N ILE A 331 12.68 -10.13 -2.58
CA ILE A 331 13.93 -10.48 -1.90
C ILE A 331 13.69 -11.15 -0.54
N HIS A 332 12.61 -10.80 0.16
CA HIS A 332 12.23 -11.48 1.40
C HIS A 332 11.93 -12.95 1.14
N HIS A 333 11.21 -13.25 0.06
CA HIS A 333 10.95 -14.63 -0.34
C HIS A 333 12.21 -15.34 -0.88
N LEU A 334 12.90 -14.71 -1.83
CA LEU A 334 13.98 -15.34 -2.60
C LEU A 334 15.25 -15.56 -1.78
N PHE A 335 15.49 -14.75 -0.75
CA PHE A 335 16.66 -14.90 0.12
C PHE A 335 16.38 -15.72 1.38
N GLY A 336 15.16 -16.20 1.58
CA GLY A 336 14.81 -17.12 2.66
C GLY A 336 15.66 -18.39 2.64
N LYS A 337 16.15 -18.80 3.82
CA LYS A 337 17.02 -19.97 4.01
C LYS A 337 16.42 -21.03 4.95
N CYS A 338 15.17 -20.84 5.36
CA CYS A 338 14.50 -21.81 6.23
C CYS A 338 14.32 -23.15 5.51
N LYS A 339 14.56 -24.23 6.23
CA LYS A 339 14.50 -25.58 5.67
C LYS A 339 13.07 -26.08 5.58
N GLU A 340 12.19 -25.53 6.42
CA GLU A 340 10.79 -25.86 6.54
C GLU A 340 9.94 -24.93 5.68
N ARG A 341 9.16 -25.51 4.75
CA ARG A 341 8.35 -24.76 3.78
C ARG A 341 7.36 -23.79 4.44
N SER A 342 6.79 -24.16 5.58
CA SER A 342 5.75 -23.39 6.29
C SER A 342 6.24 -22.09 6.90
N VAL A 343 7.56 -21.90 7.02
CA VAL A 343 8.17 -20.70 7.62
C VAL A 343 9.25 -20.06 6.73
N SER A 344 9.37 -20.52 5.48
CA SER A 344 10.41 -20.06 4.56
C SER A 344 9.93 -18.93 3.66
N GLY A 345 10.83 -17.99 3.37
CA GLY A 345 10.51 -16.78 2.62
C GLY A 345 9.46 -15.96 3.37
N ILE A 346 8.37 -15.60 2.69
CA ILE A 346 7.26 -14.86 3.30
C ILE A 346 6.27 -15.74 4.09
N ASN A 347 6.42 -17.08 4.04
CA ASN A 347 5.52 -17.98 4.76
C ASN A 347 5.75 -17.89 6.27
N GLY A 348 4.66 -17.93 7.03
CA GLY A 348 4.71 -17.90 8.50
C GLY A 348 5.03 -16.53 9.11
N VAL A 349 5.45 -15.55 8.29
CA VAL A 349 5.68 -14.16 8.72
C VAL A 349 4.36 -13.55 9.18
N ALA A 350 4.40 -12.84 10.31
CA ALA A 350 3.24 -12.14 10.83
C ALA A 350 2.75 -11.05 9.85
N TRP A 351 1.43 -10.93 9.70
CA TRP A 351 0.84 -10.07 8.67
C TRP A 351 1.13 -8.58 8.90
N ASP A 352 1.34 -8.15 10.14
CA ASP A 352 1.64 -6.77 10.51
C ASP A 352 3.08 -6.32 10.28
N VAL A 353 3.92 -7.23 9.79
CA VAL A 353 5.31 -6.95 9.43
C VAL A 353 5.68 -7.46 8.04
N VAL A 354 4.72 -8.01 7.27
CA VAL A 354 4.98 -8.50 5.91
C VAL A 354 5.38 -7.37 4.95
N GLU A 355 4.90 -6.15 5.23
CA GLU A 355 5.18 -4.93 4.47
C GLU A 355 6.54 -4.29 4.84
N PHE A 356 7.22 -4.79 5.87
CA PHE A 356 8.47 -4.18 6.30
C PHE A 356 9.53 -4.24 5.17
N PRO A 357 9.80 -5.40 4.54
CA PRO A 357 10.81 -5.46 3.48
C PRO A 357 10.46 -4.69 2.19
N SER A 358 9.19 -4.60 1.85
CA SER A 358 8.72 -3.81 0.70
C SER A 358 8.93 -2.32 0.94
N GLN A 359 8.41 -1.79 2.04
CA GLN A 359 8.55 -0.38 2.42
C GLN A 359 10.01 0.03 2.70
N PHE A 360 10.85 -0.91 3.13
CA PHE A 360 12.28 -0.63 3.34
C PHE A 360 12.95 -0.19 2.04
N LEU A 361 12.71 -0.89 0.92
CA LEU A 361 13.31 -0.55 -0.37
C LEU A 361 12.74 0.73 -0.97
N GLU A 362 11.45 1.05 -0.76
CA GLU A 362 10.82 2.27 -1.26
C GLU A 362 11.61 3.53 -0.90
N ASN A 363 12.10 3.59 0.34
CA ASN A 363 12.77 4.78 0.85
C ASN A 363 14.04 5.13 0.06
N PHE A 364 14.74 4.13 -0.47
CA PHE A 364 15.93 4.33 -1.31
C PHE A 364 15.60 4.85 -2.71
N ALA A 365 14.38 4.66 -3.20
CA ALA A 365 13.94 5.22 -4.48
C ALA A 365 13.86 6.76 -4.48
N TYR A 366 13.98 7.40 -3.31
CA TYR A 366 14.03 8.87 -3.17
C TYR A 366 15.46 9.42 -3.03
N GLU A 367 16.46 8.55 -2.87
CA GLU A 367 17.83 8.98 -2.61
C GLU A 367 18.57 9.29 -3.93
N ALA A 368 19.23 10.45 -3.97
CA ALA A 368 19.90 10.93 -5.19
C ALA A 368 21.01 9.96 -5.66
N ALA A 369 21.72 9.32 -4.72
CA ALA A 369 22.73 8.30 -5.03
C ALA A 369 22.13 7.10 -5.78
N ILE A 370 20.84 6.82 -5.59
CA ILE A 370 20.12 5.71 -6.19
C ILE A 370 19.50 6.11 -7.51
N LEU A 371 18.80 7.24 -7.56
CA LEU A 371 18.17 7.77 -8.77
C LEU A 371 19.18 7.98 -9.91
N LYS A 372 20.42 8.41 -9.61
CA LYS A 372 21.50 8.59 -10.61
C LYS A 372 21.90 7.31 -11.33
N ARG A 373 21.63 6.13 -10.76
CA ARG A 373 22.03 4.83 -11.34
C ARG A 373 21.22 4.47 -12.58
N PHE A 374 19.99 4.97 -12.69
CA PHE A 374 19.08 4.64 -13.79
C PHE A 374 18.34 5.83 -14.40
N GLY A 375 18.39 7.01 -13.76
CA GLY A 375 17.74 8.24 -14.24
C GLY A 375 18.48 8.87 -15.40
N PHE A 376 18.10 8.51 -16.63
CA PHE A 376 18.67 9.05 -17.87
C PHE A 376 17.56 9.33 -18.88
N HIS A 377 17.56 10.54 -19.45
CA HIS A 377 16.54 10.96 -20.41
C HIS A 377 16.47 10.00 -21.60
N TYR A 378 15.26 9.59 -21.99
CA TYR A 378 15.09 8.55 -23.02
C TYR A 378 15.59 8.97 -24.42
N GLU A 379 15.47 10.26 -24.78
CA GLU A 379 15.97 10.80 -26.06
C GLU A 379 17.44 11.23 -26.02
N THR A 380 17.82 12.08 -25.06
CA THR A 380 19.16 12.70 -25.02
C THR A 380 20.19 11.87 -24.27
N ASN A 381 19.76 10.87 -23.49
CA ASN A 381 20.59 10.09 -22.58
C ASN A 381 21.33 10.94 -21.52
N GLU A 382 20.91 12.19 -21.31
CA GLU A 382 21.44 13.05 -20.25
C GLU A 382 20.98 12.54 -18.87
N PRO A 383 21.85 12.58 -17.85
CA PRO A 383 21.49 12.17 -16.50
C PRO A 383 20.43 13.11 -15.90
N ILE A 384 19.60 12.57 -15.01
CA ILE A 384 18.68 13.38 -14.20
C ILE A 384 19.48 14.40 -13.37
N SER A 385 19.01 15.65 -13.36
CA SER A 385 19.71 16.74 -12.68
C SER A 385 19.53 16.67 -11.16
N GLU A 386 20.52 17.16 -10.41
CA GLU A 386 20.41 17.30 -8.94
C GLU A 386 19.16 18.07 -8.53
N ALA A 387 18.80 19.11 -9.30
CA ALA A 387 17.61 19.91 -9.04
C ALA A 387 16.31 19.10 -9.16
N LEU A 388 16.20 18.20 -10.15
CA LEU A 388 15.03 17.33 -10.27
C LEU A 388 14.97 16.27 -9.16
N MET A 389 16.11 15.69 -8.78
CA MET A 389 16.18 14.74 -7.66
C MET A 389 15.85 15.40 -6.32
N ALA A 390 16.33 16.62 -6.08
CA ALA A 390 15.96 17.40 -4.90
C ALA A 390 14.44 17.64 -4.86
N LYS A 391 13.81 18.03 -5.98
CA LYS A 391 12.35 18.19 -6.05
C LYS A 391 11.59 16.90 -5.77
N ILE A 392 12.08 15.73 -6.24
CA ILE A 392 11.50 14.42 -5.89
C ILE A 392 11.52 14.23 -4.36
N LYS A 393 12.68 14.50 -3.73
CA LYS A 393 12.84 14.34 -2.27
C LYS A 393 12.00 15.33 -1.48
N GLU A 394 12.00 16.60 -1.86
CA GLU A 394 11.23 17.67 -1.20
C GLU A 394 9.70 17.46 -1.29
N THR A 395 9.23 16.85 -2.38
CA THR A 395 7.80 16.58 -2.57
C THR A 395 7.34 15.27 -1.93
N LYS A 396 8.26 14.39 -1.50
CA LYS A 396 7.95 13.11 -0.83
C LYS A 396 6.99 13.29 0.35
N ASN A 397 7.29 14.25 1.22
CA ASN A 397 6.57 14.46 2.47
C ASN A 397 5.52 15.58 2.38
N TYR A 398 5.18 16.03 1.17
CA TYR A 398 4.17 17.07 1.00
C TYR A 398 2.81 16.61 1.54
N GLN A 399 2.31 17.30 2.57
CA GLN A 399 1.08 16.96 3.28
C GLN A 399 1.05 15.56 3.92
N ALA A 400 2.23 15.05 4.27
CA ALA A 400 2.36 13.74 4.90
C ALA A 400 1.62 13.65 6.23
N ALA A 401 1.57 14.71 7.04
CA ALA A 401 0.91 14.66 8.34
C ALA A 401 -0.62 14.49 8.21
N LEU A 402 -1.25 15.19 7.26
CA LEU A 402 -2.66 14.96 6.91
C LEU A 402 -2.92 13.53 6.42
N ALA A 403 -2.01 12.96 5.62
CA ALA A 403 -2.11 11.59 5.13
C ALA A 403 -1.96 10.56 6.27
N ILE A 404 -1.03 10.78 7.21
CA ILE A 404 -0.85 9.95 8.40
C ILE A 404 -2.11 9.93 9.26
N LEU A 405 -2.69 11.10 9.57
CA LEU A 405 -3.92 11.16 10.36
C LEU A 405 -5.06 10.37 9.71
N ARG A 406 -5.16 10.40 8.38
CA ARG A 406 -6.14 9.61 7.63
C ARG A 406 -5.89 8.11 7.73
N GLN A 407 -4.63 7.67 7.66
CA GLN A 407 -4.27 6.26 7.87
C GLN A 407 -4.58 5.80 9.30
N VAL A 408 -4.26 6.64 10.29
CA VAL A 408 -4.58 6.37 11.70
C VAL A 408 -6.08 6.31 11.94
N GLU A 409 -6.90 7.14 11.29
CA GLU A 409 -8.38 7.04 11.34
C GLU A 409 -8.84 5.63 10.93
N PHE A 410 -8.34 5.13 9.79
CA PHE A 410 -8.71 3.81 9.29
C PHE A 410 -8.25 2.68 10.21
N SER A 411 -7.01 2.75 10.72
CA SER A 411 -6.44 1.75 11.62
C SER A 411 -7.15 1.71 12.96
N LEU A 412 -7.43 2.87 13.57
CA LEU A 412 -8.19 2.95 14.83
C LEU A 412 -9.62 2.46 14.63
N PHE A 413 -10.27 2.84 13.54
CA PHE A 413 -11.64 2.40 13.26
C PHE A 413 -11.72 0.89 13.11
N ASP A 414 -10.88 0.30 12.27
CA ASP A 414 -10.83 -1.16 12.12
C ASP A 414 -10.56 -1.87 13.45
N PHE A 415 -9.51 -1.47 14.15
CA PHE A 415 -9.07 -2.20 15.33
C PHE A 415 -10.12 -2.12 16.44
N GLN A 416 -10.61 -0.92 16.77
CA GLN A 416 -11.63 -0.72 17.81
C GLN A 416 -12.96 -1.38 17.45
N LEU A 417 -13.33 -1.40 16.15
CA LEU A 417 -14.56 -2.06 15.69
C LEU A 417 -14.56 -3.57 15.98
N HIS A 418 -13.39 -4.18 16.10
CA HIS A 418 -13.24 -5.61 16.39
C HIS A 418 -12.90 -5.91 17.87
N GLN A 419 -12.78 -4.89 18.73
CA GLN A 419 -12.61 -5.05 20.18
C GLN A 419 -13.94 -5.37 20.90
N ASP A 420 -15.08 -4.97 20.31
CA ASP A 420 -16.41 -5.26 20.81
C ASP A 420 -17.41 -5.47 19.65
N LEU A 421 -18.64 -5.87 19.96
CA LEU A 421 -19.72 -6.04 18.99
C LEU A 421 -20.48 -4.73 18.80
N TYR A 422 -20.13 -3.99 17.74
CA TYR A 422 -20.89 -2.82 17.27
C TYR A 422 -21.95 -3.23 16.24
N GLN A 423 -23.13 -2.62 16.28
CA GLN A 423 -24.22 -2.88 15.33
C GLN A 423 -24.92 -1.59 14.87
N GLY A 424 -25.36 -1.57 13.61
CA GLY A 424 -26.16 -0.49 13.04
C GLY A 424 -25.49 0.89 13.19
N GLU A 425 -26.17 1.83 13.85
CA GLU A 425 -25.67 3.20 14.04
C GLU A 425 -24.43 3.27 14.97
N GLU A 426 -24.17 2.26 15.80
CA GLU A 426 -22.98 2.22 16.66
C GLU A 426 -21.69 2.17 15.84
N VAL A 427 -21.71 1.53 14.67
CA VAL A 427 -20.57 1.49 13.74
C VAL A 427 -20.23 2.90 13.25
N GLN A 428 -21.23 3.71 12.93
CA GLN A 428 -21.02 5.10 12.54
C GLN A 428 -20.58 5.95 13.74
N ALA A 429 -21.19 5.75 14.90
CA ALA A 429 -20.85 6.50 16.11
C ALA A 429 -19.38 6.26 16.52
N LEU A 430 -18.89 5.03 16.42
CA LEU A 430 -17.48 4.70 16.66
C LEU A 430 -16.57 5.48 15.70
N LEU A 431 -16.83 5.41 14.39
CA LEU A 431 -16.05 6.12 13.38
C LEU A 431 -16.04 7.64 13.62
N ASP A 432 -17.19 8.20 13.96
CA ASP A 432 -17.32 9.63 14.23
C ASP A 432 -16.54 10.03 15.49
N SER A 433 -16.50 9.19 16.52
CA SER A 433 -15.71 9.47 17.74
C SER A 433 -14.20 9.48 17.47
N ILE A 434 -13.71 8.60 16.60
CA ILE A 434 -12.29 8.55 16.20
C ILE A 434 -11.91 9.80 15.42
N ARG A 435 -12.82 10.26 14.54
CA ARG A 435 -12.64 11.47 13.73
C ARG A 435 -12.50 12.74 14.55
N GLU A 436 -13.00 12.79 15.79
CA GLU A 436 -12.80 13.96 16.67
C GLU A 436 -11.31 14.25 16.91
N LYS A 437 -10.46 13.21 16.92
CA LYS A 437 -9.00 13.34 17.04
C LYS A 437 -8.31 13.35 15.67
N THR A 438 -8.70 12.47 14.76
CA THR A 438 -7.94 12.21 13.52
C THR A 438 -8.35 13.07 12.33
N SER A 439 -9.48 13.77 12.38
CA SER A 439 -10.02 14.51 11.23
C SER A 439 -10.08 16.01 11.50
N LEU A 440 -9.24 16.78 10.81
CA LEU A 440 -9.20 18.24 10.93
C LEU A 440 -10.28 18.97 10.10
N LEU A 441 -10.98 18.23 9.22
CA LEU A 441 -12.13 18.71 8.46
C LEU A 441 -13.36 17.87 8.83
N PRO A 442 -14.50 18.49 9.16
CA PRO A 442 -15.68 17.73 9.53
C PRO A 442 -16.18 16.89 8.34
N ALA A 443 -16.33 15.59 8.57
CA ALA A 443 -16.95 14.70 7.60
C ALA A 443 -18.45 15.05 7.44
N PRO A 444 -18.98 15.07 6.21
CA PRO A 444 -20.42 15.25 6.02
C PRO A 444 -21.22 14.10 6.64
N LYS A 445 -22.39 14.40 7.25
CA LYS A 445 -23.24 13.39 7.91
C LYS A 445 -23.70 12.22 7.00
N TYR A 446 -23.71 12.43 5.68
CA TYR A 446 -24.06 11.39 4.72
C TYR A 446 -22.89 10.43 4.44
N ASN A 447 -21.68 10.72 4.90
CA ASN A 447 -20.51 9.89 4.63
C ASN A 447 -20.68 8.51 5.27
N LYS A 448 -20.70 7.47 4.44
CA LYS A 448 -20.78 6.05 4.83
C LYS A 448 -19.56 5.28 4.32
N PHE A 449 -18.38 5.84 4.54
CA PHE A 449 -17.08 5.25 4.16
C PHE A 449 -16.96 3.75 4.46
N GLN A 450 -17.43 3.31 5.62
CA GLN A 450 -17.37 1.92 6.07
C GLN A 450 -18.04 0.93 5.11
N HIS A 451 -19.06 1.36 4.35
CA HIS A 451 -19.73 0.52 3.35
C HIS A 451 -18.82 0.14 2.17
N GLY A 452 -17.74 0.91 1.95
CA GLY A 452 -16.75 0.66 0.92
C GLY A 452 -15.39 0.20 1.46
N PHE A 453 -15.26 -0.05 2.77
CA PHE A 453 -13.97 -0.38 3.38
C PHE A 453 -13.60 -1.86 3.21
N ALA A 454 -13.36 -2.25 1.96
CA ALA A 454 -13.14 -3.64 1.56
C ALA A 454 -11.96 -4.32 2.26
N HIS A 455 -10.93 -3.58 2.68
CA HIS A 455 -9.75 -4.13 3.36
C HIS A 455 -10.12 -5.01 4.56
N ILE A 456 -11.13 -4.62 5.35
CA ILE A 456 -11.46 -5.27 6.63
C ILE A 456 -12.72 -6.14 6.57
N PHE A 457 -13.58 -5.92 5.57
CA PHE A 457 -14.82 -6.68 5.37
C PHE A 457 -14.77 -7.68 4.23
N ALA A 458 -13.83 -7.54 3.28
CA ALA A 458 -13.66 -8.44 2.16
C ALA A 458 -12.19 -8.74 1.81
N GLY A 459 -11.25 -8.27 2.64
CA GLY A 459 -9.81 -8.49 2.51
C GLY A 459 -9.22 -9.13 3.77
N GLY A 460 -7.88 -9.20 3.81
CA GLY A 460 -7.13 -9.84 4.90
C GLY A 460 -6.86 -8.97 6.13
N TYR A 461 -7.35 -7.72 6.16
CA TYR A 461 -6.91 -6.70 7.14
C TYR A 461 -7.89 -6.48 8.31
N ALA A 462 -8.84 -7.39 8.53
CA ALA A 462 -9.75 -7.30 9.67
C ALA A 462 -9.00 -7.33 11.01
N ALA A 463 -9.16 -6.30 11.83
CA ALA A 463 -8.36 -6.07 13.05
C ALA A 463 -6.85 -6.09 12.75
N GLY A 464 -6.47 -5.52 11.61
CA GLY A 464 -5.13 -5.60 11.05
C GLY A 464 -4.80 -4.43 10.13
N TYR A 465 -5.66 -3.43 9.95
CA TYR A 465 -5.32 -2.29 9.10
C TYR A 465 -4.15 -1.45 9.68
N TYR A 466 -3.87 -1.55 10.98
CA TYR A 466 -2.68 -0.95 11.62
C TYR A 466 -1.35 -1.49 11.07
N SER A 467 -1.36 -2.69 10.46
CA SER A 467 -0.20 -3.36 9.87
C SER A 467 0.58 -2.45 8.92
N TYR A 468 -0.09 -1.61 8.13
CA TYR A 468 0.58 -0.69 7.21
C TYR A 468 1.51 0.30 7.92
N LYS A 469 1.09 0.87 9.05
CA LYS A 469 1.90 1.81 9.82
C LYS A 469 2.86 1.11 10.78
N TRP A 470 2.49 -0.07 11.26
CA TRP A 470 3.37 -0.89 12.12
C TRP A 470 4.63 -1.33 11.36
N ALA A 471 4.46 -1.91 10.17
CA ALA A 471 5.55 -2.26 9.27
C ALA A 471 6.40 -1.05 8.86
N GLU A 472 5.76 0.13 8.72
CA GLU A 472 6.46 1.34 8.28
C GLU A 472 7.43 1.88 9.34
N VAL A 473 7.15 1.64 10.62
CA VAL A 473 8.11 1.95 11.70
C VAL A 473 9.38 1.11 11.55
N LEU A 474 9.23 -0.19 11.32
CA LEU A 474 10.34 -1.11 11.06
C LEU A 474 11.13 -0.68 9.82
N SER A 475 10.42 -0.32 8.74
CA SER A 475 11.03 0.07 7.47
C SER A 475 11.80 1.38 7.56
N ALA A 476 11.23 2.40 8.22
CA ALA A 476 11.89 3.68 8.43
C ALA A 476 13.16 3.55 9.27
N ASP A 477 13.09 2.79 10.36
CA ASP A 477 14.22 2.61 11.28
C ASP A 477 15.34 1.75 10.67
N ALA A 478 14.97 0.72 9.91
CA ALA A 478 15.93 -0.06 9.12
C ALA A 478 16.56 0.79 8.01
N PHE A 479 15.75 1.60 7.32
CA PHE A 479 16.24 2.51 6.28
C PHE A 479 17.31 3.44 6.83
N PHE A 480 17.05 4.14 7.94
CA PHE A 480 18.06 5.02 8.54
C PHE A 480 19.29 4.28 9.08
N SER A 481 19.14 3.02 9.48
CA SER A 481 20.26 2.16 9.89
C SER A 481 21.10 1.66 8.71
N CYS A 482 20.52 1.60 7.51
CA CYS A 482 21.17 1.16 6.28
C CYS A 482 21.51 2.31 5.32
N LEU A 483 21.15 3.56 5.61
CA LEU A 483 21.38 4.70 4.73
C LEU A 483 22.82 5.21 4.90
N ASP A 484 23.53 5.33 3.78
CA ASP A 484 24.81 6.04 3.70
C ASP A 484 24.67 7.19 2.69
N GLU A 485 24.97 8.43 3.09
CA GLU A 485 24.74 9.61 2.24
C GLU A 485 25.61 9.64 0.97
N THR A 486 26.76 8.96 0.98
CA THR A 486 27.72 9.00 -0.13
C THR A 486 27.43 7.92 -1.18
N SER A 487 27.22 6.68 -0.71
CA SER A 487 27.04 5.49 -1.54
C SER A 487 25.57 5.12 -1.73
N GLY A 488 24.66 5.73 -0.96
CA GLY A 488 23.24 5.42 -0.90
C GLY A 488 22.91 4.33 0.12
N PHE A 489 23.87 3.47 0.50
CA PHE A 489 23.64 2.34 1.40
C PHE A 489 24.89 1.89 2.18
N ASP A 490 24.71 1.51 3.45
CA ASP A 490 25.70 0.79 4.24
C ASP A 490 25.66 -0.72 3.95
N LYS A 491 26.76 -1.26 3.41
CA LYS A 491 26.87 -2.67 3.01
C LYS A 491 26.89 -3.65 4.19
N GLU A 492 27.49 -3.27 5.31
CA GLU A 492 27.53 -4.15 6.49
C GLU A 492 26.15 -4.21 7.14
N ALA A 493 25.45 -3.06 7.22
CA ALA A 493 24.06 -3.03 7.69
C ALA A 493 23.14 -3.83 6.77
N ALA A 494 23.27 -3.69 5.44
CA ALA A 494 22.48 -4.45 4.45
C ALA A 494 22.76 -5.96 4.52
N LYS A 495 24.01 -6.36 4.78
CA LYS A 495 24.35 -7.76 5.03
C LYS A 495 23.65 -8.29 6.28
N GLY A 496 23.67 -7.53 7.38
CA GLY A 496 22.89 -7.87 8.59
C GLY A 496 21.40 -7.99 8.30
N TYR A 497 20.82 -7.04 7.54
CA TYR A 497 19.42 -7.10 7.14
C TYR A 497 19.09 -8.41 6.39
N LYS A 498 19.95 -8.84 5.47
CA LYS A 498 19.79 -10.12 4.77
C LYS A 498 19.88 -11.32 5.71
N GLU A 499 20.89 -11.36 6.58
CA GLU A 499 21.18 -12.50 7.46
C GLU A 499 20.15 -12.68 8.56
N TYR A 500 19.66 -11.58 9.15
CA TYR A 500 18.72 -11.61 10.27
C TYR A 500 17.27 -11.52 9.80
N ILE A 501 16.94 -10.61 8.89
CA ILE A 501 15.54 -10.41 8.47
C ILE A 501 15.20 -11.35 7.31
N LEU A 502 15.83 -11.17 6.15
CA LEU A 502 15.38 -11.85 4.92
C LEU A 502 15.59 -13.37 4.95
N ALA A 503 16.65 -13.86 5.60
CA ALA A 503 16.99 -15.28 5.60
C ALA A 503 16.10 -16.13 6.52
N ASN A 504 15.44 -15.54 7.51
CA ASN A 504 14.75 -16.28 8.58
C ASN A 504 13.23 -16.40 8.40
N GLY A 505 12.64 -15.70 7.43
CA GLY A 505 11.21 -15.78 7.13
C GLY A 505 10.34 -15.76 8.39
N GLY A 506 9.39 -16.70 8.49
CA GLY A 506 8.53 -16.88 9.66
C GLY A 506 9.11 -17.80 10.75
N ALA A 507 10.41 -18.06 10.78
CA ALA A 507 11.00 -19.01 11.74
C ALA A 507 11.14 -18.44 13.16
N LYS A 508 11.12 -17.11 13.30
CA LYS A 508 11.10 -16.35 14.55
C LYS A 508 10.22 -15.10 14.38
N GLU A 509 9.79 -14.52 15.49
CA GLU A 509 9.06 -13.25 15.47
C GLU A 509 9.95 -12.12 14.93
N MET A 510 9.36 -11.21 14.15
CA MET A 510 10.11 -10.16 13.47
C MET A 510 10.76 -9.19 14.46
N SER A 511 10.07 -8.88 15.56
CA SER A 511 10.62 -8.07 16.65
C SER A 511 11.87 -8.69 17.28
N GLU A 512 11.95 -10.03 17.39
CA GLU A 512 13.15 -10.73 17.85
C GLU A 512 14.28 -10.65 16.81
N LEU A 513 13.98 -10.92 15.54
CA LEU A 513 14.96 -10.83 14.44
C LEU A 513 15.54 -9.41 14.33
N TYR A 514 14.70 -8.39 14.49
CA TYR A 514 15.10 -6.99 14.48
C TYR A 514 16.04 -6.67 15.64
N GLN A 515 15.72 -7.17 16.84
CA GLN A 515 16.57 -6.99 18.01
C GLN A 515 17.90 -7.75 17.89
N GLU A 516 17.91 -8.95 17.29
CA GLU A 516 19.15 -9.69 16.99
C GLU A 516 20.04 -8.94 16.00
N TRP A 517 19.43 -8.26 15.01
CA TRP A 517 20.15 -7.49 14.00
C TRP A 517 20.74 -6.19 14.54
N LEU A 518 19.93 -5.32 15.13
CA LEU A 518 20.34 -3.96 15.52
C LEU A 518 20.71 -3.83 17.01
N GLY A 519 20.54 -4.90 17.80
CA GLY A 519 20.82 -4.91 19.24
C GLY A 519 19.83 -4.08 20.07
N ARG A 520 18.73 -3.61 19.46
CA ARG A 520 17.71 -2.76 20.07
C ARG A 520 16.34 -3.01 19.44
N LYS A 521 15.29 -2.61 20.14
CA LYS A 521 13.93 -2.53 19.56
C LYS A 521 13.86 -1.39 18.54
N THR A 522 12.86 -1.46 17.68
CA THR A 522 12.56 -0.44 16.68
C THR A 522 12.23 0.91 17.33
N ASP A 523 12.70 2.01 16.74
CA ASP A 523 12.44 3.37 17.22
C ASP A 523 11.34 4.07 16.38
N VAL A 524 10.19 4.34 17.00
CA VAL A 524 9.05 5.05 16.37
C VAL A 524 9.46 6.44 15.88
N LYS A 525 10.49 7.07 16.49
CA LYS A 525 11.01 8.37 16.04
C LYS A 525 11.58 8.32 14.63
N SER A 526 12.03 7.16 14.16
CA SER A 526 12.48 6.98 12.78
C SER A 526 11.34 7.24 11.79
N LEU A 527 10.11 6.82 12.10
CA LEU A 527 8.96 7.12 11.24
C LEU A 527 8.64 8.62 11.24
N ILE A 528 8.66 9.27 12.40
CA ILE A 528 8.44 10.71 12.54
C ILE A 528 9.48 11.49 11.73
N LYS A 529 10.75 11.10 11.85
CA LYS A 529 11.86 11.68 11.08
C LYS A 529 11.69 11.46 9.58
N LEU A 530 11.26 10.27 9.16
CA LEU A 530 11.07 9.94 7.74
C LEU A 530 10.06 10.89 7.08
N TYR A 531 9.02 11.25 7.83
CA TYR A 531 7.95 12.14 7.38
C TYR A 531 8.22 13.63 7.64
N GLU A 532 9.32 13.97 8.31
CA GLU A 532 9.68 15.37 8.66
C GLU A 532 8.56 16.07 9.45
N ILE A 533 7.98 15.36 10.42
CA ILE A 533 6.88 15.84 11.28
C ILE A 533 7.32 16.05 12.75
N ASP A 534 8.62 16.19 13.00
CA ASP A 534 9.23 16.29 14.34
C ASP A 534 9.16 17.68 15.01
#